data_AF-A0A7W1E1M8-F1
#
_entry.id   AF-A0A7W1E1M8-F1
#
_cell.length_a   1.000
_cell.length_b   1.000
_cell.length_c   1.000
_cell.angle_alpha   90.00
_cell.angle_beta   90.00
_cell.angle_gamma   90.00
#
_symmetry.space_group_name_H-M   'P 1'
#
loop_
_entity.id
_entity.type
_entity.pdbx_description
1 polymer ?
#
loop_
_entity_poly.entity_id
_entity_poly.type
_entity_poly.pdbx_seq_one_letter_code
_entity_poly.pdbx_strand_id
1 'polypeptide(L)'
;MPTLSFEGETHAEIVGKVRRWLASLDAPEDALTAVAAVERASELTKDALTVIAQASPAPIRESELMKALTRMGYEATDRNKKSLVAGLDALSDAEGGVLKRIDNARKAAAYEMSSAVAKQVLRSLRG
;
A
#
# COMPACT_ATOMS: atom_id res chain seq x y z
N MET A 1 23.04 -19.35 23.85
CA MET A 1 22.08 -18.23 23.77
C MET A 1 21.96 -17.83 22.31
N PRO A 2 20.76 -17.59 21.78
CA PRO A 2 20.63 -16.96 20.47
C PRO A 2 21.14 -15.52 20.53
N THR A 3 21.88 -15.12 19.50
CA THR A 3 22.46 -13.78 19.39
C THR A 3 22.00 -13.16 18.07
N LEU A 4 21.56 -11.91 18.11
CA LEU A 4 21.16 -11.13 16.94
C LEU A 4 22.12 -9.95 16.78
N SER A 5 22.67 -9.77 15.58
CA SER A 5 23.58 -8.68 15.25
C SER A 5 23.10 -7.91 14.03
N PHE A 6 23.28 -6.59 14.04
CA PHE A 6 22.92 -5.71 12.94
C PHE A 6 24.19 -5.10 12.35
N GLU A 7 24.44 -5.36 11.07
CA GLU A 7 25.55 -4.76 10.32
C GLU A 7 25.05 -3.60 9.46
N GLY A 8 25.88 -2.59 9.24
CA GLY A 8 25.59 -1.46 8.37
C GLY A 8 26.83 -0.58 8.20
N GLU A 9 26.91 0.11 7.06
CA GLU A 9 28.05 1.00 6.73
C GLU A 9 27.99 2.30 7.54
N THR A 10 26.81 2.65 8.07
CA THR A 10 26.60 3.84 8.89
C THR A 10 25.78 3.54 10.13
N HIS A 11 25.98 4.34 11.18
CA HIS A 11 25.18 4.24 12.41
C HIS A 11 23.68 4.42 12.16
N ALA A 12 23.31 5.31 11.21
CA ALA A 12 21.91 5.53 10.85
C ALA A 12 21.26 4.28 10.25
N GLU A 13 21.98 3.53 9.42
CA GLU A 13 21.52 2.28 8.83
C GLU A 13 21.30 1.20 9.90
N ILE A 14 22.24 1.08 10.84
CA ILE A 14 22.13 0.14 11.97
C ILE A 14 20.90 0.49 12.82
N VAL A 15 20.71 1.76 13.17
CA VAL A 15 19.54 2.22 13.93
C VAL A 15 18.24 1.97 13.16
N GLY A 16 18.22 2.15 11.84
CA GLY A 16 17.06 1.83 11.00
C GLY A 16 16.71 0.34 11.01
N LYS A 17 17.70 -0.55 10.94
CA LYS A 17 17.50 -2.01 11.04
C LYS A 17 16.98 -2.42 12.43
N VAL A 18 17.51 -1.82 13.50
CA VAL A 18 17.03 -2.05 14.87
C VAL A 18 15.59 -1.58 15.05
N ARG A 19 15.23 -0.38 14.55
CA ARG A 19 13.87 0.16 14.66
C ARG A 19 12.83 -0.70 13.92
N ARG A 20 13.16 -1.17 12.71
CA ARG A 20 12.31 -2.10 11.96
C ARG A 20 12.13 -3.43 12.67
N TRP A 21 13.20 -3.98 13.24
CA TRP A 21 13.12 -5.20 14.04
C TRP A 21 12.21 -5.00 15.27
N LEU A 22 12.37 -3.91 16.01
CA LEU A 22 11.49 -3.61 17.15
C LEU A 22 10.02 -3.44 16.73
N ALA A 23 9.75 -2.72 15.63
CA ALA A 23 8.40 -2.56 15.10
C ALA A 23 7.77 -3.90 14.65
N SER A 24 8.60 -4.85 14.21
CA SER A 24 8.14 -6.21 13.84
C SER A 24 7.71 -7.05 15.05
N LEU A 25 8.11 -6.69 16.28
CA LEU A 25 7.70 -7.39 17.50
C LEU A 25 6.29 -6.99 17.97
N ASP A 26 5.82 -5.80 17.59
CA ASP A 26 4.50 -5.28 17.97
C ASP A 26 3.41 -5.66 16.95
N ALA A 27 3.80 -6.21 15.79
CA ALA A 27 2.86 -6.77 14.83
C ALA A 27 2.37 -8.15 15.32
N PRO A 28 1.06 -8.44 15.27
CA PRO A 28 0.57 -9.80 15.49
C PRO A 28 1.34 -10.79 14.61
N GLU A 29 1.74 -11.96 15.12
CA GLU A 29 2.46 -12.98 14.34
C GLU A 29 1.71 -13.40 13.05
N ASP A 30 0.39 -13.17 13.00
CA ASP A 30 -0.49 -13.42 11.85
C ASP A 30 -0.80 -12.18 10.99
N ALA A 31 -0.23 -11.01 11.27
CA ALA A 31 -0.49 -9.80 10.50
C ALA A 31 0.27 -9.82 9.17
N LEU A 32 -0.47 -10.05 8.08
CA LEU A 32 0.03 -9.89 6.71
C LEU A 32 0.67 -8.52 6.52
N THR A 33 1.92 -8.50 6.06
CA THR A 33 2.57 -7.26 5.63
C THR A 33 1.80 -6.65 4.46
N ALA A 34 1.88 -5.34 4.26
CA ALA A 34 1.20 -4.68 3.15
C ALA A 34 1.61 -5.26 1.79
N VAL A 35 2.89 -5.63 1.63
CA VAL A 35 3.41 -6.30 0.42
C VAL A 35 2.78 -7.69 0.26
N ALA A 36 2.79 -8.52 1.30
CA ALA A 36 2.20 -9.86 1.25
C ALA A 36 0.68 -9.82 0.99
N ALA A 37 -0.02 -8.81 1.50
CA ALA A 37 -1.42 -8.58 1.21
C ALA A 37 -1.66 -8.26 -0.29
N VAL A 38 -0.82 -7.42 -0.89
CA VAL A 38 -0.87 -7.08 -2.32
C VAL A 38 -0.56 -8.30 -3.20
N GLU A 39 0.43 -9.12 -2.83
CA GLU A 39 0.73 -10.36 -3.54
C GLU A 39 -0.45 -11.33 -3.50
N ARG A 40 -1.01 -11.56 -2.31
CA ARG A 40 -2.16 -12.46 -2.14
C ARG A 40 -3.39 -11.98 -2.90
N ALA A 41 -3.65 -10.67 -2.90
CA ALA A 41 -4.75 -10.08 -3.65
C ALA A 41 -4.56 -10.24 -5.18
N SER A 42 -3.32 -10.15 -5.66
CA SER A 42 -2.99 -10.36 -7.08
C SER A 42 -3.30 -11.79 -7.52
N GLU A 43 -2.86 -12.79 -6.75
CA GLU A 43 -3.12 -14.19 -7.07
C GLU A 43 -4.61 -14.52 -6.98
N LEU A 44 -5.31 -14.01 -5.96
CA LEU A 44 -6.77 -14.17 -5.85
C LEU A 44 -7.52 -13.60 -7.07
N THR A 45 -7.07 -12.47 -7.61
CA THR A 45 -7.67 -11.86 -8.79
C THR A 45 -7.46 -12.72 -10.04
N LYS A 46 -6.27 -13.31 -10.20
CA LYS A 46 -5.97 -14.24 -11.30
C LYS A 46 -6.81 -15.51 -11.20
N ASP A 47 -6.95 -16.06 -10.00
CA ASP A 47 -7.80 -17.22 -9.75
C ASP A 47 -9.26 -16.93 -10.11
N ALA A 48 -9.78 -15.75 -9.73
CA ALA A 48 -11.12 -15.34 -10.10
C ALA A 48 -11.31 -15.27 -11.62
N LEU A 49 -10.34 -14.71 -12.36
CA LEU A 49 -10.36 -14.68 -13.83
C LEU A 49 -10.34 -16.10 -14.43
N THR A 50 -9.56 -17.02 -13.86
CA THR A 50 -9.59 -18.44 -14.26
C THR A 50 -10.95 -19.07 -14.01
N VAL A 51 -11.55 -18.85 -12.84
CA VAL A 51 -12.88 -19.36 -12.51
C VAL A 51 -13.92 -18.81 -13.48
N ILE A 52 -13.88 -17.52 -13.81
CA ILE A 52 -14.80 -16.90 -14.79
C ILE A 52 -14.64 -17.55 -16.17
N ALA A 53 -13.40 -17.72 -16.64
CA ALA A 53 -13.13 -18.37 -17.92
C ALA A 53 -13.65 -19.82 -17.93
N GLN A 54 -13.41 -20.58 -16.86
CA GLN A 54 -13.86 -21.97 -16.70
C GLN A 54 -15.38 -22.10 -16.54
N ALA A 55 -16.04 -21.15 -15.87
CA ALA A 55 -17.49 -21.15 -15.70
C ALA A 55 -18.23 -20.75 -16.98
N SER A 56 -17.53 -20.13 -17.94
CA SER A 56 -18.13 -19.69 -19.20
C SER A 56 -18.57 -20.88 -20.06
N PRO A 57 -19.68 -20.75 -20.83
CA PRO A 57 -20.12 -21.78 -21.77
C PRO A 57 -19.02 -22.19 -22.76
N ALA A 58 -19.01 -23.45 -23.19
CA ALA A 58 -17.93 -24.02 -24.02
C ALA A 58 -17.55 -23.15 -25.25
N PRO A 59 -18.49 -22.62 -26.05
CA PRO A 59 -18.14 -21.78 -27.20
C PRO A 59 -17.40 -20.48 -26.82
N ILE A 60 -17.68 -19.93 -25.64
CA ILE A 60 -17.04 -18.71 -25.14
C ILE A 60 -15.70 -19.05 -24.49
N ARG A 61 -15.66 -20.09 -23.66
CA ARG A 61 -14.45 -20.55 -22.97
C ARG A 61 -13.32 -20.88 -23.93
N GLU A 62 -13.64 -21.56 -25.03
CA GLU A 62 -12.67 -21.97 -26.05
C GLU A 62 -12.30 -20.84 -27.02
N SER A 63 -13.05 -19.73 -27.00
CA SER A 63 -12.82 -18.60 -27.88
C SER A 63 -11.47 -17.92 -27.61
N GLU A 64 -10.81 -17.49 -28.69
CA GLU A 64 -9.59 -16.69 -28.60
C GLU A 64 -9.82 -15.36 -27.87
N LEU A 65 -11.03 -14.82 -27.94
CA LEU A 65 -11.42 -13.62 -27.19
C LEU A 65 -11.31 -13.83 -25.68
N MET A 66 -11.89 -14.91 -25.14
CA MET A 66 -11.85 -15.17 -23.70
C MET A 66 -10.42 -15.47 -23.21
N LYS A 67 -9.64 -16.22 -23.99
CA LYS A 67 -8.21 -16.48 -23.68
C LYS A 67 -7.42 -15.18 -23.65
N ALA A 68 -7.60 -14.31 -24.64
CA ALA A 68 -6.94 -13.01 -24.72
C ALA A 68 -7.33 -12.09 -23.56
N LEU A 69 -8.61 -12.04 -23.20
CA LEU A 69 -9.10 -11.24 -22.05
C LEU A 69 -8.53 -11.75 -20.73
N THR A 70 -8.50 -13.07 -20.51
CA THR A 70 -7.92 -13.68 -19.31
C THR A 70 -6.45 -13.34 -19.18
N ARG A 71 -5.68 -13.51 -20.26
CA ARG A 71 -4.26 -13.14 -20.31
C ARG A 71 -4.04 -11.65 -20.06
N MET A 72 -4.85 -10.79 -20.67
CA MET A 72 -4.77 -9.34 -20.47
C MET A 72 -5.03 -8.98 -19.00
N GLY A 73 -6.03 -9.61 -18.37
CA GLY A 73 -6.32 -9.43 -16.95
C GLY A 73 -5.16 -9.83 -16.05
N TYR A 74 -4.46 -10.93 -16.39
CA TYR A 74 -3.27 -11.37 -15.66
C TYR A 74 -2.14 -10.34 -15.78
N GLU A 75 -1.83 -9.91 -17.01
CA GLU A 75 -0.78 -8.92 -17.26
C GLU A 75 -1.08 -7.59 -16.56
N ALA A 76 -2.33 -7.12 -16.58
CA ALA A 76 -2.75 -5.91 -15.89
C ALA A 76 -2.61 -6.05 -14.37
N THR A 77 -3.01 -7.19 -13.81
CA THR A 77 -2.90 -7.48 -12.37
C THR A 77 -1.45 -7.52 -11.93
N ASP A 78 -0.56 -8.16 -12.71
CA ASP A 78 0.87 -8.22 -12.40
C ASP A 78 1.56 -6.86 -12.50
N ARG A 79 1.18 -6.02 -13.47
CA ARG A 79 1.67 -4.63 -13.55
C ARG A 79 1.26 -3.84 -12.33
N ASN A 80 -0.01 -3.91 -11.94
CA ASN A 80 -0.51 -3.22 -10.75
C ASN A 80 0.17 -3.71 -9.47
N LYS A 81 0.33 -5.02 -9.30
CA LYS A 81 1.08 -5.61 -8.18
C LYS A 81 2.49 -5.01 -8.10
N LYS A 82 3.24 -5.04 -9.21
CA LYS A 82 4.62 -4.51 -9.24
C LYS A 82 4.67 -3.03 -8.88
N SER A 83 3.77 -2.22 -9.43
CA SER A 83 3.70 -0.78 -9.11
C SER A 83 3.35 -0.52 -7.65
N LEU A 84 2.42 -1.29 -7.07
CA LEU A 84 2.03 -1.15 -5.66
C LEU A 84 3.14 -1.59 -4.72
N VAL A 85 3.78 -2.74 -4.97
CA VAL A 85 4.91 -3.22 -4.16
C VAL A 85 6.07 -2.22 -4.21
N ALA A 86 6.45 -1.75 -5.41
CA ALA A 86 7.49 -0.72 -5.54
C ALA A 86 7.12 0.59 -4.80
N GLY A 87 5.84 0.96 -4.77
CA GLY A 87 5.36 2.12 -4.01
C GLY A 87 5.42 1.92 -2.50
N LEU A 88 5.12 0.70 -2.01
CA LEU A 88 5.21 0.33 -0.60
C LEU A 88 6.67 0.28 -0.13
N ASP A 89 7.56 -0.26 -0.96
CA ASP A 89 9.01 -0.28 -0.69
C ASP A 89 9.55 1.15 -0.64
N ALA A 90 9.21 2.00 -1.62
CA ALA A 90 9.61 3.41 -1.62
C ALA A 90 9.07 4.19 -0.42
N LEU A 91 7.88 3.86 0.10
CA LEU A 91 7.33 4.48 1.31
C LEU A 91 8.06 3.99 2.58
N SER A 92 8.42 2.71 2.62
CA SER A 92 9.17 2.09 3.72
C SER A 92 10.60 2.61 3.77
N ASP A 93 11.24 2.84 2.62
CA ASP A 93 12.57 3.44 2.52
C ASP A 93 12.56 4.96 2.82
N ALA A 94 11.42 5.62 2.64
CA ALA A 94 11.24 7.05 2.92
C ALA A 94 10.94 7.38 4.40
N GLU A 95 11.13 6.43 5.32
CA GLU A 95 10.67 6.52 6.71
C GLU A 95 11.18 7.78 7.44
N GLY A 96 10.21 8.65 7.76
CA GLY A 96 10.32 9.86 8.60
C GLY A 96 9.92 11.16 7.91
N GLY A 97 10.15 11.29 6.60
CA GLY A 97 9.98 12.55 5.88
C GLY A 97 8.60 12.74 5.24
N VAL A 98 8.12 11.74 4.50
CA VAL A 98 6.89 11.86 3.70
C VAL A 98 5.64 11.81 4.59
N LEU A 99 5.58 10.87 5.54
CA LEU A 99 4.50 10.80 6.52
C LEU A 99 4.40 12.09 7.33
N LYS A 100 5.52 12.66 7.78
CA LYS A 100 5.56 13.95 8.50
C LYS A 100 5.14 15.13 7.63
N ARG A 101 5.47 15.14 6.33
CA ARG A 101 5.01 16.16 5.38
C ARG A 101 3.50 16.06 5.12
N ILE A 102 2.95 14.87 4.96
CA ILE A 102 1.51 14.66 4.80
C ILE A 102 0.78 15.05 6.08
N ASP A 103 1.32 14.70 7.25
CA ASP A 103 0.72 15.04 8.53
C ASP A 103 0.76 16.56 8.80
N ASN A 104 1.87 17.22 8.45
CA ASN A 104 1.97 18.69 8.50
C ASN A 104 1.03 19.36 7.50
N ALA A 105 0.92 18.85 6.28
CA ALA A 105 -0.02 19.37 5.27
C ALA A 105 -1.48 19.21 5.73
N ARG A 106 -1.82 18.07 6.34
CA ARG A 106 -3.13 17.83 6.95
C ARG A 106 -3.41 18.79 8.10
N LYS A 107 -2.45 18.98 9.00
CA LYS A 107 -2.57 19.92 10.13
C LYS A 107 -2.72 21.36 9.65
N ALA A 108 -1.95 21.78 8.65
CA ALA A 108 -2.06 23.09 8.03
C ALA A 108 -3.43 23.28 7.36
N ALA A 109 -3.89 22.30 6.58
CA ALA A 109 -5.21 22.35 5.94
C ALA A 109 -6.34 22.40 6.97
N ALA A 110 -6.28 21.59 8.04
CA ALA A 110 -7.26 21.62 9.13
C ALA A 110 -7.26 22.97 9.86
N TYR A 111 -6.07 23.55 10.09
CA TYR A 111 -5.93 24.88 10.69
C TYR A 111 -6.51 25.98 9.79
N GLU A 112 -6.20 25.96 8.49
CA GLU A 112 -6.74 26.89 7.51
C GLU A 112 -8.27 26.77 7.40
N MET A 113 -8.80 25.54 7.36
CA MET A 113 -10.24 25.28 7.40
C MET A 113 -10.87 25.82 8.69
N SER A 114 -10.25 25.59 9.85
CA SER A 114 -10.76 26.11 11.13
C SER A 114 -10.75 27.64 11.19
N SER A 115 -9.73 28.29 10.61
CA SER A 115 -9.63 29.73 10.50
C SER A 115 -10.66 30.31 9.53
N ALA A 116 -10.87 29.64 8.39
CA ALA A 116 -11.90 30.02 7.42
C ALA A 116 -13.30 29.90 8.04
N VAL A 117 -13.58 28.81 8.75
CA VAL A 117 -14.82 28.61 9.49
C VAL A 117 -14.98 29.66 10.59
N ALA A 118 -13.94 29.94 11.39
CA ALA A 118 -13.99 30.95 12.43
C ALA A 118 -14.24 32.37 11.86
N LYS A 119 -13.60 32.72 10.74
CA LYS A 119 -13.86 33.98 10.02
C LYS A 119 -15.28 34.05 9.47
N GLN A 120 -15.81 32.94 8.98
CA GLN A 120 -17.18 32.85 8.48
C GLN A 120 -18.20 33.03 9.62
N VAL A 121 -17.95 32.42 10.78
CA VAL A 121 -18.76 32.60 12.00
C VAL A 121 -18.68 34.05 12.51
N LEU A 122 -17.49 34.65 12.54
CA LEU A 122 -17.34 36.06 12.92
C LEU A 122 -18.04 37.01 11.94
N ARG A 123 -18.02 36.69 10.64
CA ARG A 123 -18.74 37.47 9.61
C ARG A 123 -20.24 37.33 9.78
N SER A 124 -20.76 36.16 10.15
CA SER A 124 -22.18 35.98 10.45
C SER A 124 -22.63 36.59 11.77
N LEU A 125 -21.69 36.92 12.69
CA LEU A 125 -22.00 37.62 13.95
C LEU A 125 -21.87 39.14 13.86
N ARG A 126 -21.20 39.67 12.82
CA ARG A 126 -21.07 41.11 12.54
C ARG A 126 -22.03 41.61 11.46
N GLY A 127 -22.94 40.76 11.00
CA GLY A 127 -24.00 41.06 10.03
C GLY A 127 -25.36 40.73 10.61
#